data_AF-A0A925FLZ6-F1
#
_entry.id   AF-A0A925FLZ6-F1
#
_cell.length_a   1.000
_cell.length_b   1.000
_cell.length_c   1.000
_cell.angle_alpha   90.00
_cell.angle_beta   90.00
_cell.angle_gamma   90.00
#
_symmetry.space_group_name_H-M   'P 1'
#
loop_
_entity.id
_entity.type
_entity.pdbx_description
1 polymer ?
#
loop_
_entity_poly.entity_id
_entity_poly.type
_entity_poly.pdbx_seq_one_letter_code
_entity_poly.pdbx_strand_id
1 'polypeptide(L)'
;MQPSYTEPRIWIESPAIAAAALEGEAKLDSAVTALIYRYRDSVANNTYQPNKFEKGDWTYTTKDGKKYGIDKQFIRLGKVSIPTALLGLLPMNQQANPIAYDRQKRLDDMRTEIIAQSQQAMNEEEFRRAVKQIRERKEREKREADKKKKAEVKVIS
;
A
#
# COMPACT_ATOMS: atom_id res chain seq x y z
N MET A 1 -17.56 -38.33 23.96
CA MET A 1 -16.32 -39.05 24.35
C MET A 1 -16.57 -39.71 25.69
N GLN A 2 -16.57 -41.05 25.77
CA GLN A 2 -16.59 -41.77 27.04
C GLN A 2 -15.14 -42.03 27.47
N PRO A 3 -14.72 -41.67 28.69
CA PRO A 3 -13.38 -41.98 29.16
C PRO A 3 -13.28 -43.47 29.52
N SER A 4 -12.37 -44.21 28.88
CA SER A 4 -11.99 -45.56 29.32
C SER A 4 -10.79 -45.46 30.27
N TYR A 5 -10.91 -46.09 31.44
CA TYR A 5 -9.78 -46.27 32.35
C TYR A 5 -8.87 -47.37 31.82
N THR A 6 -7.67 -47.01 31.35
CA THR A 6 -6.59 -47.97 31.06
C THR A 6 -5.28 -47.48 31.66
N GLU A 7 -4.60 -48.42 32.33
CA GLU A 7 -3.34 -48.35 33.08
C GLU A 7 -2.34 -47.26 32.62
N PRO A 8 -1.78 -46.45 33.54
CA PRO A 8 -0.91 -45.30 33.20
C PRO A 8 0.51 -45.67 32.71
N ARG A 9 0.78 -46.95 32.39
CA ARG A 9 2.10 -47.42 31.95
C ARG A 9 2.15 -47.86 30.49
N ILE A 10 1.04 -47.75 29.76
CA ILE A 10 0.95 -48.16 28.36
C ILE A 10 0.87 -46.89 27.51
N TRP A 11 1.83 -46.69 26.63
CA TRP A 11 1.74 -45.66 25.60
C TRP A 11 0.70 -46.13 24.58
N ILE A 12 -0.51 -45.57 24.65
CA ILE A 12 -1.50 -45.76 23.60
C ILE A 12 -1.13 -44.77 22.50
N GLU A 13 -0.83 -45.26 21.30
CA GLU A 13 -0.70 -44.39 20.14
C GLU A 13 -2.02 -43.61 19.99
N SER A 14 -1.97 -42.28 20.09
CA SER A 14 -3.16 -41.46 19.86
C SER A 14 -3.71 -41.79 18.47
N PRO A 15 -5.02 -42.06 18.32
CA PRO A 15 -5.58 -42.35 17.01
C PRO A 15 -5.29 -41.15 16.11
N ALA A 16 -4.66 -41.40 14.95
CA ALA A 16 -4.40 -40.38 13.97
C ALA A 16 -5.73 -39.71 13.61
N ILE A 17 -5.88 -38.44 14.00
CA ILE A 17 -7.02 -37.64 13.58
C ILE A 17 -6.84 -37.48 12.08
N ALA A 18 -7.58 -38.27 11.30
CA ALA A 18 -7.62 -38.12 9.86
C ALA A 18 -8.19 -36.72 9.58
N ALA A 19 -7.31 -35.79 9.21
CA ALA A 19 -7.73 -34.48 8.77
C ALA A 19 -8.70 -34.68 7.61
N ALA A 20 -9.95 -34.23 7.78
CA ALA A 20 -10.94 -34.29 6.73
C ALA A 20 -10.35 -33.67 5.47
N ALA A 21 -10.40 -34.39 4.36
CA ALA A 21 -9.86 -33.90 3.09
C ALA A 21 -10.58 -32.58 2.76
N LEU A 22 -9.85 -31.45 2.78
CA LEU A 22 -10.41 -30.16 2.39
C LEU A 22 -11.09 -30.29 1.02
N GLU A 23 -12.28 -29.72 0.89
CA GLU A 23 -12.99 -29.57 -0.38
C GLU A 23 -12.15 -28.73 -1.37
N GLY A 24 -12.36 -28.89 -2.67
CA GLY A 24 -11.52 -28.30 -3.72
C GLY A 24 -11.29 -26.79 -3.58
N GLU A 25 -12.32 -26.02 -3.22
CA GLU A 25 -12.20 -24.57 -3.01
C GLU A 25 -11.37 -24.20 -1.78
N ALA A 26 -11.57 -24.92 -0.66
CA ALA A 26 -10.78 -24.72 0.54
C ALA A 26 -9.30 -25.06 0.31
N LYS A 27 -9.01 -26.07 -0.52
CA LYS A 27 -7.63 -26.40 -0.93
C LYS A 27 -6.99 -25.29 -1.76
N LEU A 28 -7.76 -24.71 -2.68
CA LEU A 28 -7.29 -23.61 -3.52
C LEU A 28 -7.02 -22.34 -2.69
N ASP A 29 -7.92 -21.97 -1.78
CA ASP A 29 -7.75 -20.82 -0.90
C ASP A 29 -6.54 -20.98 0.04
N SER A 30 -6.36 -22.19 0.60
CA SER A 30 -5.18 -22.53 1.41
C SER A 30 -3.89 -22.48 0.60
N ALA A 31 -3.89 -22.98 -0.65
CA ALA A 31 -2.73 -22.94 -1.54
C ALA A 31 -2.36 -21.50 -1.94
N VAL A 32 -3.34 -20.66 -2.26
CA VAL A 32 -3.14 -19.23 -2.59
C VAL A 32 -2.62 -18.48 -1.35
N THR A 33 -3.22 -18.73 -0.20
CA THR A 33 -2.80 -18.12 1.07
C THR A 33 -1.37 -18.50 1.43
N ALA A 34 -1.01 -19.79 1.31
CA ALA A 34 0.35 -20.27 1.52
C ALA A 34 1.35 -19.62 0.54
N LEU A 35 0.96 -19.43 -0.71
CA LEU A 35 1.77 -18.74 -1.71
C LEU A 35 2.00 -17.28 -1.34
N ILE A 36 0.96 -16.54 -0.96
CA ILE A 36 1.06 -15.13 -0.53
C ILE A 36 1.98 -15.00 0.69
N TYR A 37 1.82 -15.86 1.69
CA TYR A 37 2.69 -15.85 2.87
C TYR A 37 4.15 -16.15 2.52
N ARG A 38 4.41 -17.06 1.58
CA ARG A 38 5.77 -17.36 1.10
C ARG A 38 6.45 -16.16 0.43
N TYR A 39 5.69 -15.35 -0.32
CA TYR A 39 6.24 -14.15 -0.97
C TYR A 39 6.26 -12.91 -0.05
N ARG A 40 5.54 -12.93 1.08
CA ARG A 40 5.51 -11.79 2.00
C ARG A 40 6.89 -11.44 2.55
N ASP A 41 7.69 -12.45 2.90
CA ASP A 41 9.03 -12.23 3.45
C ASP A 41 10.01 -11.70 2.40
N SER A 42 9.87 -12.11 1.13
CA SER A 42 10.69 -11.58 0.04
C SER A 42 10.28 -10.16 -0.35
N VAL A 43 8.98 -9.84 -0.32
CA VAL A 43 8.50 -8.46 -0.52
C VAL A 43 8.93 -7.56 0.64
N ALA A 44 8.83 -8.01 1.89
CA ALA A 44 9.28 -7.23 3.04
C ALA A 44 10.79 -6.96 3.01
N ASN A 45 11.60 -7.95 2.59
CA ASN A 45 13.05 -7.82 2.51
C ASN A 45 13.52 -7.05 1.26
N ASN A 46 12.77 -7.08 0.15
CA ASN A 46 13.12 -6.36 -1.08
C ASN A 46 12.38 -5.02 -1.23
N THR A 47 11.49 -4.65 -0.30
CA THR A 47 10.91 -3.32 -0.28
C THR A 47 11.99 -2.34 0.13
N TYR A 48 12.39 -1.48 -0.80
CA TYR A 48 13.31 -0.39 -0.54
C TYR A 48 12.78 0.49 0.60
N GLN A 49 13.49 0.48 1.74
CA GLN A 49 13.21 1.36 2.84
C GLN A 49 14.12 2.58 2.71
N PRO A 50 13.57 3.78 2.45
CA PRO A 50 14.40 4.95 2.25
C PRO A 50 15.17 5.27 3.54
N ASN A 51 16.44 5.58 3.37
CA ASN A 51 17.35 6.02 4.42
C ASN A 51 16.87 7.35 5.03
N LYS A 52 17.40 7.70 6.19
CA LYS A 52 17.02 8.92 6.94
C LYS A 52 17.03 10.18 6.06
N PHE A 53 18.06 10.33 5.22
CA PHE A 53 18.23 11.46 4.32
C PHE A 53 17.22 11.46 3.17
N GLU A 54 16.89 10.28 2.62
CA GLU A 54 15.89 10.10 1.55
C GLU A 54 14.48 10.34 2.08
N LYS A 55 14.23 10.05 3.36
CA LYS A 55 13.01 10.45 4.07
C LYS A 55 12.90 11.95 4.29
N GLY A 56 13.95 12.73 4.01
CA GLY A 56 14.01 14.18 4.23
C GLY A 56 14.25 14.57 5.68
N ASP A 57 14.85 13.68 6.49
CA ASP A 57 15.27 13.99 7.85
C ASP A 57 16.79 14.23 7.89
N TRP A 58 17.17 15.51 7.91
CA TRP A 58 18.56 15.98 7.94
C TRP A 58 18.97 16.38 9.36
N THR A 59 18.30 15.83 10.36
CA THR A 59 18.60 16.14 11.76
C THR A 59 19.80 15.34 12.28
N TYR A 60 20.46 15.84 13.31
CA TYR A 60 21.43 15.09 14.11
C TYR A 60 21.21 15.38 15.59
N THR A 61 21.62 14.44 16.44
CA THR A 61 21.48 14.56 17.89
C THR A 61 22.86 14.73 18.51
N THR A 62 23.03 15.76 19.33
CA THR A 62 24.25 16.01 20.10
C THR A 62 24.34 15.04 21.28
N LYS A 63 25.56 14.84 21.83
CA LYS A 63 25.78 14.03 23.04
C LYS A 63 24.91 14.47 24.23
N ASP A 64 24.55 15.75 24.29
CA ASP A 64 23.66 16.33 25.31
C ASP A 64 22.16 16.04 25.08
N GLY A 65 21.81 15.17 24.12
CA GLY A 65 20.42 14.82 23.77
C GLY A 65 19.65 15.89 22.97
N LYS A 66 20.28 17.00 22.63
CA LYS A 66 19.68 18.09 21.84
C LYS A 66 19.66 17.73 20.35
N LYS A 67 18.54 18.01 19.68
CA LYS A 67 18.35 17.70 18.25
C LYS A 67 18.50 18.97 17.41
N TYR A 68 19.32 18.91 16.37
CA TYR A 68 19.55 20.01 15.44
C TYR A 68 19.31 19.58 14.00
N GLY A 69 18.91 20.50 13.13
CA GLY A 69 18.75 20.27 11.69
C GLY A 69 17.29 20.36 11.24
N ILE A 70 17.01 19.82 10.06
CA ILE A 70 15.71 20.03 9.37
C ILE A 70 15.08 18.67 9.12
N ASP A 71 13.81 18.52 9.52
CA ASP A 71 12.95 17.44 9.08
C ASP A 71 11.76 18.00 8.30
N LYS A 72 10.93 17.11 7.72
CA LYS A 72 9.76 17.51 6.91
C LYS A 72 8.78 18.42 7.65
N GLN A 73 8.73 18.36 8.97
CA GLN A 73 7.74 19.07 9.79
C GLN A 73 8.35 20.26 10.53
N PHE A 74 9.61 20.15 10.97
CA PHE A 74 10.25 21.10 11.85
C PHE A 74 11.72 21.36 11.51
N ILE A 75 12.14 22.59 11.78
CA ILE A 75 13.53 22.94 12.03
C ILE A 75 13.79 22.78 13.53
N ARG A 76 14.68 21.85 13.86
CA ARG A 76 15.09 21.52 15.23
C ARG A 76 16.27 22.41 15.62
N LEU A 77 16.13 23.16 16.70
CA LEU A 77 17.13 24.06 17.28
C LEU A 77 17.34 23.69 18.75
N GLY A 78 17.86 22.49 18.99
CA GLY A 78 18.13 21.95 20.32
C GLY A 78 16.85 21.74 21.12
N LYS A 79 16.46 22.73 21.93
CA LYS A 79 15.25 22.69 22.76
C LYS A 79 14.01 23.27 22.06
N VAL A 80 14.20 24.06 21.01
CA VAL A 80 13.13 24.74 20.28
C VAL A 80 12.90 24.03 18.95
N SER A 81 11.65 23.83 18.55
CA SER A 81 11.28 23.28 17.25
C SER A 81 10.39 24.29 16.53
N ILE A 82 10.83 24.76 15.36
CA ILE A 82 10.09 25.70 14.53
C ILE A 82 9.38 24.91 13.43
N PRO A 83 8.04 24.94 13.33
CA PRO A 83 7.34 24.32 12.20
C PRO A 83 7.83 24.90 10.87
N THR A 84 8.25 24.04 9.94
CA THR A 84 8.83 24.45 8.65
C THR A 84 7.83 25.28 7.83
N ALA A 85 6.52 25.04 7.98
CA ALA A 85 5.46 25.80 7.33
C ALA A 85 5.43 27.29 7.74
N LEU A 86 5.86 27.63 8.96
CA LEU A 86 5.86 29.02 9.42
C LEU A 86 6.93 29.87 8.73
N LEU A 87 8.02 29.26 8.25
CA LEU A 87 9.04 30.01 7.51
C LEU A 87 8.54 30.53 6.16
N GLY A 88 7.59 29.85 5.53
CA GLY A 88 6.97 30.32 4.29
C GLY A 88 6.03 31.52 4.50
N LEU A 89 5.56 31.72 5.74
CA LEU A 89 4.65 32.81 6.10
C LEU A 89 5.38 34.02 6.69
N LEU A 90 6.65 33.87 7.07
CA LEU A 90 7.44 35.02 7.49
C LEU A 90 7.54 36.01 6.32
N PRO A 91 7.26 37.31 6.54
CA PRO A 91 7.62 38.35 5.59
C PRO A 91 9.15 38.45 5.57
N MET A 92 9.79 37.48 4.91
CA MET A 92 11.19 37.52 4.55
C MET A 92 11.34 38.79 3.74
N ASN A 93 12.07 39.75 4.29
CA ASN A 93 12.37 41.00 3.61
C ASN A 93 12.98 40.62 2.26
N GLN A 94 12.21 40.76 1.17
CA GLN A 94 12.55 40.30 -0.19
C GLN A 94 13.65 41.16 -0.83
N GLN A 95 14.62 41.60 -0.05
CA GLN A 95 15.72 42.45 -0.45
C GLN A 95 17.02 41.82 0.02
N ALA A 96 17.60 40.92 -0.77
CA ALA A 96 19.05 40.69 -0.72
C ALA A 96 19.61 39.93 -1.93
N ASN A 97 18.87 39.00 -2.55
CA ASN A 97 19.45 38.23 -3.66
C ASN A 97 18.41 37.75 -4.70
N PRO A 98 18.27 38.41 -5.86
CA PRO A 98 17.34 38.02 -6.92
C PRO A 98 17.58 36.60 -7.45
N ILE A 99 18.84 36.12 -7.42
CA ILE A 99 19.20 34.77 -7.86
C ILE A 99 18.63 33.69 -6.92
N ALA A 100 18.57 33.98 -5.61
CA ALA A 100 17.99 33.07 -4.63
C ALA A 100 16.47 33.01 -4.73
N TYR A 101 15.83 34.15 -5.03
CA TYR A 101 14.39 34.23 -5.28
C TYR A 101 13.98 33.43 -6.52
N ASP A 102 14.69 33.59 -7.64
CA ASP A 102 14.41 32.84 -8.87
C ASP A 102 14.62 31.33 -8.67
N ARG A 103 15.63 30.93 -7.89
CA ARG A 103 15.87 29.52 -7.55
C ARG A 103 14.73 28.97 -6.70
N GLN A 104 14.28 29.71 -5.69
CA GLN A 104 13.19 29.30 -4.81
C GLN A 104 11.88 29.15 -5.59
N LYS A 105 11.55 30.14 -6.42
CA LYS A 105 10.36 30.11 -7.30
C LYS A 105 10.35 28.87 -8.21
N ARG A 106 11.48 28.56 -8.86
CA ARG A 106 11.59 27.34 -9.68
C ARG A 106 11.38 26.05 -8.88
N LEU A 107 11.89 25.97 -7.65
CA LEU A 107 11.70 24.78 -6.81
C LEU A 107 10.24 24.61 -6.38
N ASP A 108 9.54 25.71 -6.10
CA ASP A 108 8.13 25.67 -5.73
C ASP A 108 7.23 25.39 -6.94
N ASP A 109 7.56 25.91 -8.13
CA ASP A 109 6.91 25.56 -9.40
C ASP A 109 7.05 24.05 -9.69
N MET A 110 8.27 23.50 -9.58
CA MET A 110 8.54 22.06 -9.77
C MET A 110 7.76 21.18 -8.76
N ARG A 111 7.66 21.60 -7.50
CA ARG A 111 6.87 20.87 -6.49
C ARG A 111 5.39 20.85 -6.84
N THR A 112 4.87 21.99 -7.27
CA THR A 112 3.46 22.12 -7.66
C THR A 112 3.16 21.22 -8.86
N GLU A 113 4.06 21.17 -9.84
CA GLU A 113 3.94 20.30 -11.00
C GLU A 113 3.98 18.81 -10.63
N ILE A 114 4.91 18.39 -9.75
CA ILE A 114 5.00 16.99 -9.27
C ILE A 114 3.69 16.58 -8.58
N ILE A 115 3.13 17.46 -7.73
CA ILE A 115 1.85 17.19 -7.05
C ILE A 115 0.72 17.06 -8.08
N ALA A 116 0.62 17.98 -9.04
CA ALA A 116 -0.39 17.94 -10.08
C ALA A 116 -0.30 16.66 -10.95
N GLN A 117 0.92 16.28 -11.36
CA GLN A 117 1.16 15.05 -12.12
C GLN A 117 0.84 13.79 -11.30
N SER A 118 1.16 13.79 -9.99
CA SER A 118 0.81 12.67 -9.10
C SER A 118 -0.71 12.50 -8.97
N GLN A 119 -1.47 13.59 -8.90
CA GLN A 119 -2.93 13.56 -8.87
C GLN A 119 -3.51 13.04 -10.20
N GLN A 120 -2.94 13.44 -11.33
CA GLN A 120 -3.33 12.91 -12.64
C GLN A 120 -3.04 11.41 -12.77
N ALA A 121 -1.89 10.94 -12.28
CA ALA A 121 -1.54 9.52 -12.28
C ALA A 121 -2.50 8.69 -11.41
N MET A 122 -2.92 9.22 -10.25
CA MET A 122 -3.95 8.58 -9.42
C MET A 122 -5.30 8.49 -10.16
N ASN A 123 -5.68 9.54 -10.90
CA ASN A 123 -6.93 9.54 -11.67
C ASN A 123 -6.92 8.57 -12.86
N GLU A 124 -5.77 8.33 -13.49
CA GLU A 124 -5.61 7.36 -14.58
C GLU A 124 -5.85 5.92 -14.09
N GLU A 125 -5.42 5.59 -12.88
CA GLU A 125 -5.74 4.28 -12.27
C GLU A 125 -7.25 4.12 -12.02
N GLU A 126 -7.92 5.18 -11.57
CA GLU A 126 -9.37 5.20 -11.38
C GLU A 126 -10.12 5.08 -12.72
N PHE A 127 -9.65 5.78 -13.76
CA PHE A 127 -10.20 5.70 -15.11
C PHE A 127 -10.09 4.27 -15.69
N ARG A 128 -8.93 3.62 -15.54
CA ARG A 128 -8.75 2.22 -15.99
C ARG A 128 -9.67 1.25 -15.26
N ARG A 129 -9.90 1.45 -13.95
CA ARG A 129 -10.86 0.65 -13.17
C ARG A 129 -12.29 0.86 -13.69
N ALA A 130 -12.69 2.11 -13.95
CA ALA A 130 -14.01 2.42 -14.50
C ALA A 130 -14.22 1.81 -15.90
N VAL A 131 -13.24 1.90 -16.80
CA VAL A 131 -13.30 1.29 -18.14
C VAL A 131 -13.41 -0.23 -18.06
N LYS A 132 -12.68 -0.88 -17.15
CA LYS A 132 -12.77 -2.33 -16.93
C LYS A 132 -14.18 -2.74 -16.49
N GLN A 133 -14.77 -2.02 -15.54
CA GLN A 133 -16.15 -2.26 -15.10
C GLN A 133 -17.18 -2.09 -16.23
N ILE A 134 -17.00 -1.08 -17.08
CA ILE A 134 -17.88 -0.87 -18.26
C ILE A 134 -17.76 -2.03 -19.24
N ARG A 135 -16.54 -2.54 -19.49
CA ARG A 135 -16.31 -3.70 -20.37
C ARG A 135 -16.95 -4.97 -19.80
N GLU A 136 -16.75 -5.24 -18.52
CA GLU A 136 -17.36 -6.38 -17.82
C GLU A 136 -18.90 -6.34 -17.87
N ARG A 137 -19.50 -5.16 -17.69
CA ARG A 137 -20.94 -4.97 -17.80
C ARG A 137 -21.44 -5.24 -19.22
N LYS A 138 -20.80 -4.64 -20.23
CA LYS A 138 -21.18 -4.84 -21.65
C LYS A 138 -21.02 -6.29 -22.10
N GLU A 139 -19.98 -6.98 -21.66
CA GLU A 139 -19.80 -8.41 -21.97
C GLU A 139 -20.86 -9.28 -21.32
N ARG A 140 -21.30 -8.94 -20.09
CA ARG A 140 -22.39 -9.64 -19.42
C ARG A 140 -23.70 -9.49 -20.18
N GLU A 141 -24.03 -8.26 -20.58
CA GLU A 141 -25.22 -7.96 -21.39
C GLU A 141 -25.19 -8.69 -22.75
N LYS A 142 -24.02 -8.71 -23.42
CA LYS A 142 -23.86 -9.44 -24.68
C LYS A 142 -24.05 -10.94 -24.52
N ARG A 143 -23.46 -11.54 -23.46
CA ARG A 143 -23.64 -12.97 -23.15
C ARG A 143 -25.09 -13.33 -22.83
N GLU A 144 -25.82 -12.46 -22.15
CA GLU A 144 -27.25 -12.66 -21.87
C GLU A 144 -28.11 -12.54 -23.14
N ALA A 145 -27.80 -11.57 -24.01
CA ALA A 145 -28.47 -11.44 -25.31
C ALA A 145 -28.22 -12.65 -26.20
N ASP A 146 -26.99 -13.17 -26.24
CA ASP A 146 -26.64 -14.37 -27.02
C ASP A 146 -27.33 -15.63 -26.46
N LYS A 147 -27.47 -15.74 -25.13
CA LYS A 147 -28.24 -16.82 -24.48
C LYS A 147 -29.73 -16.74 -24.80
N LYS A 148 -30.33 -15.53 -24.79
CA LYS A 148 -31.73 -15.33 -25.17
C LYS A 148 -31.98 -15.69 -26.64
N LYS A 149 -31.12 -15.23 -27.55
CA LYS A 149 -31.20 -15.59 -28.98
C LYS A 149 -31.07 -17.10 -29.21
N LYS A 150 -30.15 -17.78 -28.50
CA LYS A 150 -30.03 -19.24 -28.58
C LYS A 150 -31.23 -19.98 -27.98
N ALA A 151 -31.87 -19.43 -26.94
CA ALA A 151 -33.07 -20.01 -26.35
C ALA A 151 -34.28 -19.86 -27.29
N GLU A 152 -34.44 -18.70 -27.94
CA GLU A 152 -35.52 -18.46 -28.93
C GLU A 152 -35.41 -19.39 -30.15
N VAL A 153 -34.19 -19.62 -30.66
CA VAL A 153 -33.97 -20.56 -31.79
C VAL A 153 -34.29 -22.02 -31.43
N LYS A 154 -34.11 -22.41 -30.15
CA LYS A 154 -34.39 -23.78 -29.69
C LYS A 154 -35.88 -24.06 -29.47
N VAL A 155 -36.72 -23.04 -29.31
CA VAL A 155 -38.17 -23.18 -29.10
C VAL A 155 -38.95 -23.31 -30.43
N ILE A 156 -38.31 -22.96 -31.55
CA ILE A 156 -38.94 -22.96 -32.90
C ILE A 156 -38.55 -24.21 -33.72
N SER A 157 -37.69 -25.09 -33.18
CA SER A 157 -37.35 -26.40 -33.75
C SER A 157 -37.98 -27.53 -32.95
#